data_AF-A0A7W3Y182-F1
#
_entry.id   AF-A0A7W3Y182-F1
#
_cell.length_a   1.000
_cell.length_b   1.000
_cell.length_c   1.000
_cell.angle_alpha   90.00
_cell.angle_beta   90.00
_cell.angle_gamma   90.00
#
_symmetry.space_group_name_H-M   'P 1'
#
loop_
_entity.id
_entity.type
_entity.pdbx_description
1 polymer ?
#
loop_
_entity_poly.entity_id
_entity_poly.type
_entity_poly.pdbx_seq_one_letter_code
_entity_poly.pdbx_strand_id
1 'polypeptide(L)' 'MNHHRTTTGPDVGWRKSTYSNGGEACVEVADIPDGLAVRDSKDITIPVLTLPAPAWNTFIATLTGRAV' A
#
# COMPACT_ATOMS: atom_id res chain seq x y z
N MET A 1 -18.18 0.15 14.00
CA MET A 1 -17.42 1.41 14.10
C MET A 1 -15.94 1.06 14.10
N ASN A 2 -15.19 1.56 13.11
CA ASN A 2 -13.77 1.27 12.89
C ASN A 2 -12.92 2.00 13.94
N HIS A 3 -12.47 1.30 14.98
CA HIS A 3 -11.62 1.86 16.03
C HIS A 3 -10.30 1.09 16.15
N HIS A 4 -9.43 1.21 15.15
CA HIS A 4 -8.00 0.92 15.33
C HIS A 4 -7.19 2.02 14.65
N ARG A 5 -7.32 3.26 15.16
CA ARG A 5 -6.32 4.32 14.94
C ARG A 5 -5.35 4.24 16.10
N THR A 6 -4.22 3.59 15.89
CA THR A 6 -3.09 3.67 16.83
C THR A 6 -1.81 3.39 16.06
N THR A 7 -1.13 4.43 15.56
CA THR A 7 0.31 4.30 15.28
C THR A 7 1.01 5.65 15.32
N THR A 8 1.93 5.74 16.27
CA THR A 8 3.00 6.73 16.35
C THR A 8 3.95 6.51 15.16
N GLY A 9 3.99 7.46 14.23
CA GLY A 9 4.86 7.50 13.05
C GLY A 9 4.41 8.65 12.13
N PRO A 10 5.28 9.23 11.28
CA PRO A 10 4.85 10.29 10.36
C PRO A 10 3.65 9.78 9.56
N ASP A 11 2.60 10.61 9.49
CA ASP A 11 1.29 10.29 8.91
C ASP A 11 1.44 10.21 7.36
N VAL A 12 2.20 9.23 6.88
CA VAL A 12 2.22 8.81 5.48
C VAL A 12 0.79 8.42 5.15
N GLY A 13 0.14 9.13 4.23
CA GLY A 13 -1.31 9.07 3.98
C GLY A 13 -1.78 7.70 3.48
N TRP A 14 -1.82 6.70 4.36
CA TRP A 14 -2.23 5.34 4.07
C TRP A 14 -3.67 5.31 3.60
N ARG A 15 -3.89 4.69 2.43
CA ARG A 15 -5.22 4.45 1.87
C ARG A 15 -5.49 2.96 1.76
N LYS A 16 -6.70 2.55 2.17
CA LYS A 16 -7.18 1.18 1.93
C LYS A 16 -7.59 1.02 0.47
N SER A 17 -7.36 -0.16 -0.09
CA SER A 17 -7.81 -0.47 -1.46
C SER A 17 -9.35 -0.54 -1.54
N THR A 18 -9.92 -0.01 -2.62
CA THR A 18 -11.36 -0.09 -2.92
C THR A 18 -11.81 -1.50 -3.31
N TYR A 19 -10.86 -2.37 -3.70
CA TYR A 19 -11.10 -3.79 -3.97
C TYR A 19 -11.17 -4.66 -2.71
N SER A 20 -11.02 -4.05 -1.53
CA SER A 20 -11.04 -4.73 -0.24
C SER A 20 -12.44 -4.83 0.39
N ASN A 21 -13.50 -4.67 -0.41
CA ASN A 21 -14.88 -4.66 0.06
C ASN A 21 -15.40 -6.09 0.22
N GLY A 22 -15.58 -6.57 1.47
CA GLY A 22 -16.06 -7.94 1.72
C GLY A 22 -15.65 -8.60 3.04
N GLY A 23 -15.06 -7.87 4.00
CA GLY A 23 -14.72 -8.40 5.33
C GLY A 23 -13.29 -8.92 5.48
N GLU A 24 -12.49 -8.94 4.41
CA GLU A 24 -11.12 -9.48 4.41
C GLU A 24 -10.10 -8.52 3.76
N ALA A 25 -10.22 -7.23 4.07
CA ALA A 25 -9.34 -6.17 3.56
C ALA A 25 -7.89 -6.27 4.09
N CYS A 26 -6.98 -6.93 3.37
CA CYS A 26 -5.61 -7.19 3.85
C CYS A 26 -4.56 -6.13 3.48
N VAL A 27 -4.84 -5.09 2.68
CA VAL A 27 -3.76 -4.23 2.13
C VAL A 27 -4.05 -2.73 2.21
N GLU A 28 -3.05 -2.00 2.72
CA GLU A 28 -2.95 -0.54 2.71
C GLU A 28 -1.75 -0.10 1.88
N VAL A 29 -1.88 1.04 1.20
CA VAL A 29 -0.79 1.64 0.41
C VAL A 29 -0.57 3.10 0.77
N ALA A 30 0.67 3.57 0.67
CA ALA A 30 1.01 4.98 0.86
C ALA A 30 2.07 5.40 -0.16
N ASP A 31 1.89 6.59 -0.74
CA ASP A 31 2.93 7.25 -1.52
C ASP A 31 4.01 7.77 -0.55
N ILE A 32 5.27 7.47 -0.87
CA ILE A 32 6.45 7.90 -0.11
C ILE A 32 7.40 8.64 -1.07
N PRO A 33 8.34 9.48 -0.57
CA PRO A 33 9.17 10.32 -1.44
C PRO A 33 9.87 9.56 -2.59
N ASP A 34 10.30 8.31 -2.35
CA ASP A 34 11.05 7.51 -3.33
C ASP A 34 10.21 6.38 -3.98
N GLY A 35 8.90 6.33 -3.77
CA GLY A 35 8.04 5.30 -4.38
C GLY A 35 6.76 4.99 -3.62
N LEU A 36 6.49 3.69 -3.44
CA LEU A 36 5.25 3.18 -2.85
C LEU A 36 5.55 2.26 -1.67
N ALA A 37 4.81 2.44 -0.59
CA ALA A 37 4.78 1.52 0.54
C ALA A 37 3.49 0.69 0.53
N VAL A 38 3.59 -0.60 0.83
CA VAL A 38 2.47 -1.55 0.91
C VAL A 38 2.58 -2.29 2.23
N ARG A 39 1.49 -2.35 3.00
CA ARG A 39 1.46 -3.08 4.28
C ARG A 39 0.21 -3.93 4.43
N ASP A 40 0.32 -4.93 5.29
CA ASP A 40 -0.83 -5.69 5.72
C ASP A 40 -1.71 -4.85 6.66
N SER A 41 -3.00 -4.77 6.38
CA SER A 41 -3.95 -3.99 7.18
C SER A 41 -4.39 -4.69 8.48
N LYS A 42 -4.16 -6.01 8.59
CA LYS A 42 -4.56 -6.84 9.73
C LYS A 42 -3.47 -6.87 10.80
N ASP A 43 -2.22 -6.82 10.39
CA ASP A 43 -1.07 -6.74 11.29
C ASP A 43 -0.07 -5.67 10.81
N ILE A 44 -0.20 -4.46 11.37
CA ILE A 44 0.70 -3.34 11.06
C ILE A 44 2.05 -3.41 11.79
N THR A 45 2.27 -4.44 12.61
CA THR A 45 3.53 -4.63 13.34
C THR A 45 4.57 -5.36 12.52
N ILE A 46 4.16 -6.02 11.44
CA ILE A 46 5.05 -6.71 10.51
C ILE A 46 5.69 -5.72 9.51
N PRO A 47 6.79 -6.10 8.85
CA PRO A 47 7.48 -5.23 7.91
C PRO A 47 6.62 -4.74 6.74
N VAL A 48 6.85 -3.48 6.37
CA VAL A 48 6.25 -2.83 5.19
C VAL A 48 7.08 -3.16 3.95
N LEU A 49 6.41 -3.49 2.84
CA LEU A 49 7.06 -3.63 1.54
C LEU A 49 7.19 -2.24 0.88
N THR A 50 8.41 -1.79 0.64
CA THR A 50 8.68 -0.54 -0.09
C THR A 50 9.19 -0.84 -1.51
N LEU A 51 8.58 -0.19 -2.49
CA LEU A 51 8.89 -0.34 -3.90
C LEU A 51 9.38 1.01 -4.46
N PRO A 52 10.57 1.09 -5.06
CA PRO A 52 11.02 2.29 -5.76
C PRO A 52 10.06 2.65 -6.90
N ALA A 53 9.86 3.96 -7.14
CA ALA A 53 8.98 4.44 -8.21
C ALA A 53 9.24 3.80 -9.59
N PRO A 54 10.50 3.59 -10.05
CA PRO A 54 10.75 2.94 -11.33
C PRO A 54 10.25 1.49 -11.39
N ALA A 55 10.42 0.73 -10.30
CA ALA A 55 9.97 -0.66 -10.23
C ALA A 55 8.43 -0.74 -10.25
N TRP A 56 7.75 0.16 -9.54
CA TRP A 56 6.30 0.25 -9.54
C TRP A 56 5.75 0.59 -10.94
N ASN A 57 6.37 1.55 -11.62
CA ASN A 57 5.96 1.93 -12.98
C ASN A 57 6.14 0.78 -13.98
N THR A 58 7.27 0.07 -13.93
CA THR A 58 7.52 -1.11 -14.77
C THR A 58 6.50 -2.22 -14.50
N PHE A 59 6.17 -2.46 -13.22
CA PHE A 59 5.15 -3.43 -12.84
C PHE A 59 3.79 -3.11 -13.47
N ILE A 60 3.31 -1.87 -13.34
CA ILE A 60 2.03 -1.44 -13.94
C ILE A 60 2.08 -1.47 -15.47
N ALA A 61 3.18 -1.04 -16.08
CA ALA A 61 3.34 -1.10 -17.54
C ALA A 61 3.24 -2.54 -18.05
N THR A 62 3.86 -3.48 -17.35
CA THR A 62 3.80 -4.91 -17.67
C THR A 62 2.37 -5.44 -17.56
N LEU A 63 1.66 -5.13 -16.47
CA LEU A 63 0.28 -5.57 -16.26
C LEU A 63 -0.73 -4.98 -17.25
N THR A 64 -0.45 -3.80 -17.79
CA THR A 64 -1.36 -3.08 -18.69
C THR A 64 -1.00 -3.22 -20.17
N GLY A 65 0.00 -4.05 -20.50
CA GLY A 65 0.48 -4.22 -21.88
C GLY A 65 1.14 -2.97 -22.46
N ARG A 66 1.63 -2.07 -21.60
CA ARG A 66 2.33 -0.82 -21.93
C ARG A 66 3.85 -0.93 -21.79
N ALA A 67 4.36 -2.09 -21.39
CA ALA A 67 5.80 -2.35 -21.41
C ALA A 67 6.28 -2.31 -22.86
N VAL A 68 7.28 -1.46 -23.13
CA VAL A 68 7.98 -1.34 -24.41
C VAL A 68 9.16 -2.29 -24.49
#